data_AF-A0A2A8V1A1-F1
#
_entry.id   AF-A0A2A8V1A1-F1
#
_cell.length_a   1.000
_cell.length_b   1.000
_cell.length_c   1.000
_cell.angle_alpha   90.00
_cell.angle_beta   90.00
_cell.angle_gamma   90.00
#
_symmetry.space_group_name_H-M   'P 1'
#
loop_
_entity.id
_entity.type
_entity.pdbx_description
1 polymer ?
#
loop_
_entity_poly.entity_id
_entity_poly.type
_entity_poly.pdbx_seq_one_letter_code
_entity_poly.pdbx_strand_id
1 'polypeptide(L)'
;MIILHEKIKGFTEESIGILSSKRESLNLLTDEICSSLESILNSTPSLYNFTISGRVKGNESLREKIVRKNYYNRYPNDSRLFIEELPDIIGIRVTCFLNKEEKEIYNNLVLKFSKQVEDKEYLVTNEQKLEEYPYISFIKNKQPEEQKNGNDIYRIPLKYVCDSNESINVELQIKSLTHMFWGELEHLLFYKNYAYTINSNFYSTMMASINDLLSNIDTQLTGMKEQLSPKDQISQVKEMREILAKLMYEKIHPKVTEILETEIDLREVYTIISQLLFFKCKTFEETLKKTNEAFHKISSIELNSDSFEFSGAQLNTVDLQSKEIYQKLIKQIDELSKQEDLFWHCFVGIYKTLIEKEYVESIEEIGVILISHYSNELSSELEIPIRELMQDTILEALIDVFIEYSKLDYFIEEVHQKNISQIIIESIKYHQFALQDVISEIEEQPQHKSVTKQIISLLIKIQVRFYLFPQKEILISEIEELKGALDDDNSWNAWVNYEELGEILERKKKINNQEELYKLLHYTGEDKEEEVIE
;
A
#
# COMPACT_ATOMS: atom_id res chain seq x y z
N MET A 1 5.07 -31.45 -60.49
CA MET A 1 5.47 -30.31 -59.63
C MET A 1 4.80 -29.00 -60.07
N ILE A 2 4.88 -28.63 -61.35
CA ILE A 2 4.26 -27.41 -61.92
C ILE A 2 2.73 -27.40 -61.73
N ILE A 3 2.03 -28.48 -62.07
CA ILE A 3 0.56 -28.60 -61.91
C ILE A 3 0.10 -28.45 -60.46
N LEU A 4 0.86 -29.00 -59.50
CA LEU A 4 0.56 -28.89 -58.08
C LEU A 4 0.77 -27.45 -57.59
N HIS A 5 1.84 -26.79 -58.06
CA HIS A 5 2.13 -25.41 -57.73
C HIS A 5 1.05 -24.47 -58.26
N GLU A 6 0.60 -24.64 -59.51
CA GLU A 6 -0.49 -23.88 -60.11
C GLU A 6 -1.82 -24.09 -59.37
N LYS A 7 -2.14 -25.34 -58.99
CA LYS A 7 -3.35 -25.64 -58.20
C LYS A 7 -3.34 -24.94 -56.84
N ILE A 8 -2.22 -25.01 -56.11
CA ILE A 8 -2.07 -24.34 -54.81
C ILE A 8 -2.18 -22.83 -54.97
N LYS A 9 -1.51 -22.27 -55.98
CA LYS A 9 -1.52 -20.84 -56.26
C LYS A 9 -2.94 -20.35 -56.60
N GLY A 10 -3.65 -21.05 -57.49
CA GLY A 10 -5.02 -20.71 -57.88
C GLY A 10 -5.99 -20.71 -56.69
N PHE A 11 -6.00 -21.79 -55.89
CA PHE A 11 -6.81 -21.87 -54.67
C PHE A 11 -6.48 -20.73 -53.69
N THR A 12 -5.20 -20.40 -53.54
CA THR A 12 -4.75 -19.36 -52.61
C THR A 12 -5.16 -17.97 -53.07
N GLU A 13 -5.00 -17.66 -54.36
CA GLU A 13 -5.39 -16.37 -54.94
C GLU A 13 -6.90 -16.16 -54.88
N GLU A 14 -7.68 -17.21 -55.17
CA GLU A 14 -9.14 -17.18 -55.04
C GLU A 14 -9.58 -16.94 -53.58
N SER A 15 -9.00 -17.70 -52.63
CA SER A 15 -9.27 -17.54 -51.19
C SER A 15 -8.94 -16.12 -50.70
N ILE A 16 -7.80 -15.56 -51.14
CA ILE A 16 -7.40 -14.18 -50.81
C ILE A 16 -8.39 -13.17 -51.44
N GLY A 17 -8.85 -13.41 -52.66
CA GLY A 17 -9.85 -12.58 -53.33
C GLY A 17 -11.16 -12.53 -52.55
N ILE A 18 -11.67 -13.69 -52.12
CA ILE A 18 -12.88 -13.80 -51.30
C ILE A 18 -12.70 -13.05 -49.98
N LEU A 19 -11.62 -13.30 -49.25
CA LEU A 19 -11.36 -12.61 -47.98
C LEU A 19 -11.24 -11.09 -48.17
N SER A 20 -10.58 -10.65 -49.24
CA SER A 20 -10.42 -9.22 -49.54
C SER A 20 -11.75 -8.55 -49.86
N SER A 21 -12.68 -9.24 -50.55
CA SER A 21 -14.03 -8.72 -50.81
C SER A 21 -14.89 -8.59 -49.55
N LYS A 22 -14.67 -9.45 -48.54
CA LYS A 22 -15.39 -9.43 -47.26
C LYS A 22 -14.70 -8.59 -46.18
N ARG A 23 -13.47 -8.09 -46.43
CA ARG A 23 -12.60 -7.52 -45.39
C ARG A 23 -13.20 -6.30 -44.68
N GLU A 24 -13.84 -5.40 -45.42
CA GLU A 24 -14.46 -4.20 -44.83
C GLU A 24 -15.59 -4.57 -43.86
N SER A 25 -16.49 -5.45 -44.28
CA SER A 25 -17.55 -5.99 -43.43
C SER A 25 -16.99 -6.75 -42.22
N LEU A 26 -15.97 -7.59 -42.41
CA LEU A 26 -15.33 -8.33 -41.32
C LEU A 26 -14.63 -7.40 -40.30
N ASN A 27 -14.07 -6.27 -40.74
CA ASN A 27 -13.49 -5.29 -39.84
C ASN A 27 -14.57 -4.62 -38.96
N LEU A 28 -15.70 -4.21 -39.56
CA LEU A 28 -16.82 -3.65 -38.79
C LEU A 28 -17.33 -4.64 -37.74
N LEU A 29 -17.51 -5.90 -38.13
CA LEU A 29 -17.92 -6.97 -37.22
C LEU A 29 -16.86 -7.24 -36.14
N THR A 30 -15.58 -7.10 -36.48
CA THR A 30 -14.50 -7.24 -35.49
C THR A 30 -14.62 -6.19 -34.38
N ASP A 31 -14.91 -4.95 -34.73
CA ASP A 31 -15.10 -3.86 -33.76
C ASP A 31 -16.33 -4.13 -32.87
N GLU A 32 -17.45 -4.56 -33.46
CA GLU A 32 -18.67 -4.94 -32.73
C GLU A 32 -18.44 -6.09 -31.74
N ILE A 33 -17.71 -7.13 -32.15
CA ILE A 33 -17.39 -8.26 -31.28
C ILE A 33 -16.49 -7.80 -30.12
N CYS A 34 -15.51 -6.93 -30.39
CA CYS A 34 -14.63 -6.38 -29.36
C CYS A 34 -15.43 -5.60 -28.31
N SER A 35 -16.30 -4.68 -28.73
CA SER A 35 -17.16 -3.91 -27.82
C SER A 35 -18.10 -4.81 -27.01
N SER A 36 -18.65 -5.86 -27.65
CA SER A 36 -19.53 -6.82 -26.98
C SER A 36 -18.78 -7.61 -25.90
N LEU A 37 -17.58 -8.12 -26.20
CA LEU A 37 -16.74 -8.81 -25.22
C LEU A 37 -16.28 -7.89 -24.08
N GLU A 38 -15.96 -6.64 -24.39
CA GLU A 38 -15.57 -5.64 -23.40
C GLU A 38 -16.72 -5.35 -22.43
N SER A 39 -17.95 -5.19 -22.93
CA SER A 39 -19.15 -5.03 -22.09
C SER A 39 -19.38 -6.24 -21.17
N ILE A 40 -19.23 -7.46 -21.69
CA ILE A 40 -19.38 -8.69 -20.90
C ILE A 40 -18.34 -8.76 -19.78
N LEU A 41 -17.07 -8.45 -20.06
CA LEU A 41 -15.99 -8.51 -19.08
C LEU A 41 -16.06 -7.39 -18.04
N ASN A 42 -16.40 -6.16 -18.46
CA ASN A 42 -16.55 -5.00 -17.56
C ASN A 42 -17.73 -5.12 -16.58
N SER A 43 -18.68 -6.01 -16.84
CA SER A 43 -19.77 -6.32 -15.88
C SER A 43 -19.28 -7.01 -14.59
N THR A 44 -17.97 -7.26 -14.44
CA THR A 44 -17.37 -7.89 -13.27
C THR A 44 -16.44 -6.90 -12.53
N PRO A 45 -16.78 -6.50 -11.29
CA PRO A 45 -16.01 -5.50 -10.54
C PRO A 45 -14.53 -5.83 -10.27
N SER A 46 -14.14 -7.11 -10.33
CA SER A 46 -12.78 -7.57 -10.02
C SER A 46 -11.79 -7.47 -11.17
N LEU A 47 -12.22 -7.12 -12.40
CA LEU A 47 -11.38 -7.04 -13.59
C LEU A 47 -11.30 -5.59 -14.07
N TYR A 48 -10.20 -4.89 -13.77
CA TYR A 48 -10.05 -3.46 -14.08
C TYR A 48 -8.94 -3.13 -15.10
N ASN A 49 -8.10 -4.10 -15.49
CA ASN A 49 -6.91 -3.86 -16.31
C ASN A 49 -6.76 -4.86 -17.47
N PHE A 50 -7.62 -4.76 -18.48
CA PHE A 50 -7.45 -5.50 -19.73
C PHE A 50 -7.69 -4.62 -20.96
N THR A 51 -7.18 -5.05 -22.11
CA THR A 51 -7.41 -4.40 -23.40
C THR A 51 -7.81 -5.44 -24.42
N ILE A 52 -8.86 -5.17 -25.20
CA ILE A 52 -9.31 -6.05 -26.28
C ILE A 52 -8.86 -5.46 -27.60
N SER A 53 -8.26 -6.29 -28.45
CA SER A 53 -7.92 -5.93 -29.82
C SER A 53 -8.35 -7.03 -30.78
N GLY A 54 -8.91 -6.64 -31.91
CA GLY A 54 -9.34 -7.56 -32.96
C GLY A 54 -8.56 -7.34 -34.24
N ARG A 55 -8.44 -8.40 -35.05
CA ARG A 55 -7.92 -8.29 -36.42
C ARG A 55 -8.55 -9.33 -37.34
N VAL A 56 -8.80 -8.91 -38.57
CA VAL A 56 -9.08 -9.84 -39.67
C VAL A 56 -7.77 -10.44 -40.17
N LYS A 57 -7.78 -11.72 -40.53
CA LYS A 57 -6.59 -12.43 -40.99
C LYS A 57 -5.94 -11.74 -42.21
N GLY A 58 -4.62 -11.57 -42.15
CA GLY A 58 -3.83 -10.97 -43.24
C GLY A 58 -3.60 -11.92 -44.42
N ASN A 59 -3.42 -11.37 -45.62
CA ASN A 59 -3.30 -12.14 -46.87
C ASN A 59 -2.08 -13.08 -46.87
N GLU A 60 -0.93 -12.59 -46.38
CA GLU A 60 0.30 -13.38 -46.30
C GLU A 60 0.21 -14.49 -45.23
N SER A 61 -0.39 -14.20 -44.07
CA SER A 61 -0.66 -15.21 -43.04
C SER A 61 -1.67 -16.27 -43.50
N LEU A 62 -2.64 -15.89 -44.34
CA LEU A 62 -3.59 -16.84 -44.94
C LEU A 62 -2.88 -17.76 -45.95
N ARG A 63 -2.06 -17.18 -46.84
CA ARG A 63 -1.24 -17.93 -47.81
C ARG A 63 -0.38 -18.98 -47.13
N GLU A 64 0.36 -18.57 -46.09
CA GLU A 64 1.17 -19.48 -45.27
C GLU A 64 0.33 -20.61 -44.68
N LYS A 65 -0.81 -20.26 -44.07
CA LYS A 65 -1.67 -21.22 -43.38
C LYS A 65 -2.29 -22.24 -44.33
N ILE A 66 -2.71 -21.82 -45.53
CA ILE A 66 -3.25 -22.69 -46.59
C ILE A 66 -2.25 -23.80 -46.93
N VAL A 67 -0.99 -23.41 -47.15
CA VAL A 67 0.08 -24.35 -47.53
C VAL A 67 0.44 -25.23 -46.33
N ARG A 68 0.73 -24.65 -45.17
CA ARG A 68 1.19 -25.38 -43.98
C ARG A 68 0.18 -26.41 -43.46
N LYS A 69 -1.11 -26.09 -43.52
CA LYS A 69 -2.20 -26.99 -43.06
C LYS A 69 -2.81 -27.83 -44.17
N ASN A 70 -2.30 -27.72 -45.39
CA ASN A 70 -2.74 -28.48 -46.55
C ASN A 70 -4.24 -28.25 -46.88
N TYR A 71 -4.73 -27.00 -46.71
CA TYR A 71 -6.15 -26.68 -46.87
C TYR A 71 -6.64 -26.85 -48.31
N TYR A 72 -5.79 -26.59 -49.31
CA TYR A 72 -6.08 -26.79 -50.73
C TYR A 72 -6.43 -28.25 -51.12
N ASN A 73 -6.06 -29.22 -50.27
CA ASN A 73 -6.45 -30.63 -50.44
C ASN A 73 -7.69 -31.00 -49.63
N ARG A 74 -7.94 -30.33 -48.50
CA ARG A 74 -9.13 -30.56 -47.66
C ARG A 74 -10.39 -29.93 -48.26
N TYR A 75 -10.22 -28.83 -48.98
CA TYR A 75 -11.27 -28.08 -49.68
C TYR A 75 -10.99 -28.06 -51.18
N PRO A 76 -11.13 -29.20 -51.89
CA PRO A 76 -10.79 -29.28 -53.30
C PRO A 76 -11.68 -28.35 -54.14
N ASN A 77 -11.08 -27.26 -54.65
CA ASN A 77 -11.72 -26.23 -55.48
C ASN A 77 -12.91 -25.51 -54.83
N ASP A 78 -12.98 -25.47 -53.49
CA ASP A 78 -14.01 -24.74 -52.76
C ASP A 78 -13.38 -23.72 -51.80
N SER A 79 -12.81 -22.68 -52.41
CA SER A 79 -12.18 -21.57 -51.69
C SER A 79 -13.20 -20.78 -50.84
N ARG A 80 -14.50 -20.83 -51.19
CA ARG A 80 -15.57 -20.14 -50.44
C ARG A 80 -15.88 -20.85 -49.14
N LEU A 81 -16.16 -22.16 -49.21
CA LEU A 81 -16.39 -22.99 -48.03
C LEU A 81 -15.20 -22.96 -47.08
N PHE A 82 -13.97 -22.97 -47.61
CA PHE A 82 -12.76 -22.84 -46.80
C PHE A 82 -12.73 -21.52 -45.99
N ILE A 83 -13.06 -20.39 -46.62
CA ILE A 83 -13.07 -19.09 -45.92
C ILE A 83 -14.16 -19.04 -44.86
N GLU A 84 -15.33 -19.61 -45.13
CA GLU A 84 -16.45 -19.68 -44.17
C GLU A 84 -16.13 -20.57 -42.96
N GLU A 85 -15.45 -21.69 -43.18
CA GLU A 85 -15.03 -22.61 -42.11
C GLU A 85 -13.69 -22.25 -41.45
N LEU A 86 -13.05 -21.14 -41.85
CA LEU A 86 -11.75 -20.76 -41.33
C LEU A 86 -11.85 -20.37 -39.84
N PRO A 87 -11.25 -21.10 -38.89
CA PRO A 87 -11.50 -20.89 -37.47
C PRO A 87 -11.02 -19.55 -36.90
N ASP A 88 -9.97 -18.97 -37.50
CA ASP A 88 -9.32 -17.72 -37.10
C ASP A 88 -9.44 -16.64 -38.19
N ILE A 89 -10.59 -16.58 -38.89
CA ILE A 89 -10.86 -15.51 -39.86
C ILE A 89 -10.84 -14.14 -39.17
N ILE A 90 -11.44 -14.06 -37.98
CA ILE A 90 -11.30 -12.96 -37.02
C ILE A 90 -10.52 -13.52 -35.82
N GLY A 91 -9.43 -12.84 -35.46
CA GLY A 91 -8.68 -13.13 -34.24
C GLY A 91 -8.86 -11.99 -33.24
N ILE A 92 -9.33 -12.31 -32.04
CA ILE A 92 -9.47 -11.37 -30.93
C ILE A 92 -8.45 -11.72 -29.86
N ARG A 93 -7.82 -10.69 -29.29
CA ARG A 93 -6.85 -10.81 -28.21
C ARG A 93 -7.28 -9.94 -27.05
N VAL A 94 -7.51 -10.59 -25.91
CA VAL A 94 -7.61 -9.93 -24.61
C VAL A 94 -6.22 -9.92 -24.00
N THR A 95 -5.70 -8.71 -23.77
CA THR A 95 -4.41 -8.48 -23.12
C THR A 95 -4.65 -8.09 -21.68
N CYS A 96 -4.08 -8.83 -20.74
CA CYS A 96 -4.08 -8.50 -19.31
C CYS A 96 -2.66 -8.14 -18.84
N PHE A 97 -2.54 -7.64 -17.63
CA PHE A 97 -1.27 -7.15 -17.11
C PHE A 97 -0.39 -8.31 -16.62
N LEU A 98 -0.96 -9.22 -15.82
CA LEU A 98 -0.24 -10.31 -15.14
C LEU A 98 -0.68 -11.70 -15.64
N ASN A 99 0.20 -12.69 -15.53
CA ASN A 99 -0.09 -14.07 -15.95
C ASN A 99 -1.28 -14.69 -15.19
N LYS A 100 -1.41 -14.43 -13.88
CA LYS A 100 -2.51 -14.98 -13.08
C LYS A 100 -3.89 -14.50 -13.57
N GLU A 101 -3.96 -13.30 -14.14
CA GLU A 101 -5.19 -12.67 -14.61
C GLU A 101 -5.75 -13.38 -15.85
N GLU A 102 -4.90 -14.07 -16.64
CA GLU A 102 -5.37 -14.84 -17.81
C GLU A 102 -6.42 -15.88 -17.40
N LYS A 103 -6.13 -16.60 -16.31
CA LYS A 103 -7.02 -17.61 -15.73
C LYS A 103 -8.29 -16.97 -15.15
N GLU A 104 -8.16 -15.82 -14.51
CA GLU A 104 -9.30 -15.09 -13.93
C GLU A 104 -10.28 -14.63 -15.03
N ILE A 105 -9.76 -14.07 -16.12
CA ILE A 105 -10.55 -13.66 -17.29
C ILE A 105 -11.22 -14.89 -17.93
N TYR A 106 -10.49 -15.99 -18.12
CA TYR A 106 -11.07 -17.21 -18.66
C TYR A 106 -12.21 -17.75 -17.79
N ASN A 107 -12.00 -17.84 -16.48
CA ASN A 107 -13.03 -18.29 -15.54
C ASN A 107 -14.25 -17.38 -15.58
N ASN A 108 -14.05 -16.07 -15.70
CA ASN A 108 -15.15 -15.11 -15.82
C ASN A 108 -15.99 -15.36 -17.08
N LEU A 109 -15.34 -15.54 -18.24
CA LEU A 109 -16.03 -15.89 -19.48
C LEU A 109 -16.84 -17.18 -19.31
N VAL A 110 -16.26 -18.23 -18.72
CA VAL A 110 -16.99 -19.50 -18.49
C VAL A 110 -18.21 -19.31 -17.58
N LEU A 111 -18.15 -18.41 -16.59
CA LEU A 111 -19.29 -18.10 -15.71
C LEU A 111 -20.39 -17.33 -16.44
N LYS A 112 -20.02 -16.40 -17.32
CA LYS A 112 -20.96 -15.58 -18.09
C LYS A 112 -21.64 -16.38 -19.19
N PHE A 113 -20.91 -17.26 -19.87
CA PHE A 113 -21.38 -18.13 -20.94
C PHE A 113 -21.72 -19.52 -20.39
N SER A 114 -22.89 -19.68 -19.76
CA SER A 114 -23.28 -20.97 -19.15
C SER A 114 -24.56 -21.59 -19.72
N LYS A 115 -25.32 -20.87 -20.55
CA LYS A 115 -26.56 -21.35 -21.16
C LYS A 115 -26.28 -22.10 -22.46
N GLN A 116 -26.69 -23.37 -22.54
CA GLN A 116 -26.50 -24.22 -23.71
C GLN A 116 -27.57 -23.97 -24.79
N VAL A 117 -27.18 -24.05 -26.08
CA VAL A 117 -28.08 -23.94 -27.24
C VAL A 117 -28.33 -25.33 -27.84
N GLU A 118 -29.52 -25.53 -28.43
CA GLU A 118 -30.14 -26.84 -28.76
C GLU A 118 -29.34 -27.82 -29.64
N ASP A 119 -28.18 -27.45 -30.20
CA ASP A 119 -27.33 -28.41 -30.90
C ASP A 119 -25.83 -28.11 -30.74
N LYS A 120 -25.17 -28.95 -29.92
CA LYS A 120 -23.72 -29.05 -29.68
C LYS A 120 -23.09 -27.92 -28.85
N GLU A 121 -21.90 -28.25 -28.32
CA GLU A 121 -20.88 -27.62 -27.43
C GLU A 121 -20.80 -26.08 -27.22
N TYR A 122 -21.72 -25.28 -27.79
CA TYR A 122 -21.78 -23.84 -27.74
C TYR A 122 -22.63 -23.34 -26.56
N LEU A 123 -22.09 -22.35 -25.85
CA LEU A 123 -22.68 -21.67 -24.72
C LEU A 123 -22.92 -20.20 -25.08
N VAL A 124 -24.04 -19.63 -24.66
CA VAL A 124 -24.36 -18.20 -24.77
C VAL A 124 -24.42 -17.57 -23.39
N THR A 125 -24.43 -16.24 -23.34
CA THR A 125 -24.56 -15.52 -22.07
C THR A 125 -25.89 -15.85 -21.40
N ASN A 126 -25.93 -15.81 -20.06
CA ASN A 126 -27.12 -16.21 -19.29
C ASN A 126 -28.35 -15.34 -19.61
N GLU A 127 -28.12 -14.10 -20.00
CA GLU A 127 -29.16 -13.10 -20.32
C GLU A 127 -29.61 -13.17 -21.79
N GLN A 128 -28.90 -13.92 -22.65
CA GLN A 128 -29.19 -13.99 -24.08
C GLN A 128 -30.51 -14.72 -24.38
N LYS A 129 -31.35 -14.09 -25.20
CA LYS A 129 -32.51 -14.72 -25.85
C LYS A 129 -32.10 -15.21 -27.24
N LEU A 130 -32.50 -16.43 -27.60
CA LEU A 130 -32.01 -17.09 -28.82
C LEU A 130 -32.66 -16.53 -30.09
N GLU A 131 -33.73 -15.76 -29.94
CA GLU A 131 -34.42 -15.03 -31.00
C GLU A 131 -33.82 -13.63 -31.27
N GLU A 132 -32.90 -13.16 -30.43
CA GLU A 132 -32.26 -11.85 -30.53
C GLU A 132 -30.85 -11.98 -31.13
N TYR A 133 -30.63 -11.36 -32.28
CA TYR A 133 -29.34 -11.33 -32.99
C TYR A 133 -28.80 -9.89 -33.06
N PRO A 134 -27.48 -9.69 -33.17
CA PRO A 134 -26.41 -10.70 -33.15
C PRO A 134 -26.01 -11.11 -31.74
N TYR A 135 -25.37 -12.27 -31.57
CA TYR A 135 -24.81 -12.69 -30.29
C TYR A 135 -23.53 -13.50 -30.43
N ILE A 136 -22.75 -13.56 -29.34
CA ILE A 136 -21.53 -14.38 -29.26
C ILE A 136 -21.89 -15.72 -28.65
N SER A 137 -21.36 -16.79 -29.25
CA SER A 137 -21.38 -18.13 -28.66
C SER A 137 -19.94 -18.61 -28.40
N PHE A 138 -19.81 -19.37 -27.32
CA PHE A 138 -18.57 -19.77 -26.69
C PHE A 138 -18.46 -21.30 -26.67
N ILE A 139 -17.35 -21.89 -27.12
CA ILE A 139 -17.14 -23.33 -26.99
C ILE A 139 -16.27 -23.62 -25.77
N LYS A 140 -16.79 -24.41 -24.82
CA LYS A 140 -16.01 -24.83 -23.65
C LYS A 140 -15.09 -26.00 -23.99
N ASN A 141 -13.81 -25.71 -24.25
CA ASN A 141 -12.75 -26.69 -24.40
C ASN A 141 -11.81 -26.74 -23.18
N LYS A 142 -10.93 -27.76 -23.12
CA LYS A 142 -9.89 -27.86 -22.08
C LYS A 142 -8.92 -26.69 -22.24
N GLN A 143 -8.79 -25.85 -21.21
CA GLN A 143 -7.91 -24.68 -21.18
C GLN A 143 -7.08 -24.64 -19.88
N PRO A 144 -5.87 -24.07 -19.92
CA PRO A 144 -5.16 -23.62 -21.13
C PRO A 144 -4.78 -24.81 -22.05
N GLU A 145 -4.50 -24.51 -23.32
CA GLU A 145 -3.97 -25.47 -24.29
C GLU A 145 -2.43 -25.50 -24.21
N GLU A 146 -1.84 -26.69 -24.12
CA GLU A 146 -0.38 -26.84 -24.24
C GLU A 146 0.07 -26.59 -25.69
N GLN A 147 0.98 -25.64 -25.88
CA GLN A 147 1.59 -25.36 -27.17
C GLN A 147 2.73 -26.34 -27.48
N LYS A 148 3.13 -26.41 -28.75
CA LYS A 148 4.25 -27.26 -29.20
C LYS A 148 5.60 -26.92 -28.57
N ASN A 149 5.74 -25.71 -28.04
CA ASN A 149 6.92 -25.22 -27.33
C ASN A 149 6.89 -25.55 -25.83
N GLY A 150 5.81 -26.18 -25.32
CA GLY A 150 5.65 -26.55 -23.92
C GLY A 150 5.00 -25.49 -23.03
N ASN A 151 4.71 -24.29 -23.55
CA ASN A 151 4.01 -23.23 -22.82
C ASN A 151 2.49 -23.34 -22.96
N ASP A 152 1.76 -22.84 -21.97
CA ASP A 152 0.30 -22.80 -21.97
C ASP A 152 -0.24 -21.58 -22.72
N ILE A 153 -1.39 -21.74 -23.39
CA ILE A 153 -2.12 -20.62 -24.00
C ILE A 153 -3.63 -20.77 -23.82
N TYR A 154 -4.30 -19.68 -23.44
CA TYR A 154 -5.75 -19.59 -23.52
C TYR A 154 -6.18 -19.25 -24.95
N ARG A 155 -6.73 -20.24 -25.65
CA ARG A 155 -7.17 -20.09 -27.05
C ARG A 155 -8.54 -20.70 -27.26
N ILE A 156 -9.56 -19.85 -27.23
CA ILE A 156 -10.96 -20.25 -27.18
C ILE A 156 -11.60 -20.03 -28.56
N PRO A 157 -12.27 -21.06 -29.13
CA PRO A 157 -13.09 -20.86 -30.31
C PRO A 157 -14.43 -20.23 -29.94
N LEU A 158 -14.77 -19.14 -30.62
CA LEU A 158 -16.04 -18.43 -30.53
C LEU A 158 -16.75 -18.44 -31.88
N LYS A 159 -18.06 -18.22 -31.88
CA LYS A 159 -18.80 -17.82 -33.07
C LYS A 159 -19.60 -16.55 -32.81
N TYR A 160 -19.53 -15.62 -33.75
CA TYR A 160 -20.44 -14.49 -33.81
C TYR A 160 -21.61 -14.86 -34.73
N VAL A 161 -22.82 -14.93 -34.16
CA VAL A 161 -24.04 -15.33 -34.88
C VAL A 161 -24.78 -14.08 -35.29
N CYS A 162 -24.82 -13.80 -36.60
CA CYS A 162 -25.41 -12.59 -37.16
C CYS A 162 -26.93 -12.73 -37.38
N ASP A 163 -27.39 -13.91 -37.78
CA ASP A 163 -28.79 -14.27 -37.93
C ASP A 163 -28.96 -15.81 -37.79
N SER A 164 -30.14 -16.34 -38.12
CA SER A 164 -30.43 -17.79 -37.97
C SER A 164 -29.57 -18.70 -38.85
N ASN A 165 -28.96 -18.17 -39.93
CA ASN A 165 -28.24 -18.95 -40.94
C ASN A 165 -26.77 -18.50 -41.12
N GLU A 166 -26.40 -17.30 -40.65
CA GLU A 166 -25.07 -16.72 -40.82
C GLU A 166 -24.33 -16.62 -39.49
N SER A 167 -23.13 -17.23 -39.46
CA SER A 167 -22.21 -17.11 -38.33
C SER A 167 -20.77 -17.02 -38.80
N ILE A 168 -19.94 -16.35 -38.00
CA ILE A 168 -18.53 -16.12 -38.29
C ILE A 168 -17.69 -16.74 -37.19
N ASN A 169 -16.68 -17.51 -37.58
CA ASN A 169 -15.74 -18.11 -36.65
C ASN A 169 -14.74 -17.06 -36.12
N VAL A 170 -14.52 -17.07 -34.81
CA VAL A 170 -13.65 -16.12 -34.13
C VAL A 170 -12.72 -16.91 -33.20
N GLU A 171 -11.42 -16.63 -33.25
CA GLU A 171 -10.46 -17.18 -32.28
C GLU A 171 -10.15 -16.12 -31.22
N LEU A 172 -10.53 -16.38 -29.97
CA LEU A 172 -10.18 -15.55 -28.83
C LEU A 172 -8.90 -16.05 -28.17
N GLN A 173 -7.94 -15.17 -27.96
CA GLN A 173 -6.73 -15.43 -27.19
C GLN A 173 -6.70 -14.55 -25.95
N ILE A 174 -6.36 -15.11 -24.79
CA ILE A 174 -6.10 -14.34 -23.57
C ILE A 174 -4.60 -14.44 -23.29
N LYS A 175 -3.94 -13.28 -23.16
CA LYS A 175 -2.50 -13.19 -22.92
C LYS A 175 -2.18 -12.07 -21.94
N SER A 176 -1.20 -12.28 -21.07
CA SER A 176 -0.54 -11.25 -20.30
C SER A 176 0.42 -10.46 -21.19
N LEU A 177 0.96 -9.36 -20.67
CA LEU A 177 2.01 -8.61 -21.35
C LEU A 177 3.27 -9.45 -21.59
N THR A 178 3.66 -10.27 -20.60
CA THR A 178 4.86 -11.11 -20.69
C THR A 178 4.69 -12.23 -21.72
N HIS A 179 3.56 -12.94 -21.72
CA HIS A 179 3.24 -13.96 -22.71
C HIS A 179 3.01 -13.38 -24.12
N MET A 180 2.49 -12.16 -24.22
CA MET A 180 2.43 -11.45 -25.50
C MET A 180 3.84 -11.18 -26.03
N PHE A 181 4.69 -10.56 -25.21
CA PHE A 181 6.05 -10.19 -25.60
C PHE A 181 6.87 -11.42 -26.01
N TRP A 182 6.80 -12.49 -25.22
CA TRP A 182 7.46 -13.75 -25.56
C TRP A 182 6.98 -14.31 -26.90
N GLY A 183 5.67 -14.31 -27.17
CA GLY A 183 5.11 -14.80 -28.44
C GLY A 183 5.49 -13.95 -29.65
N GLU A 184 5.60 -12.63 -29.50
CA GLU A 184 6.07 -11.74 -30.57
C GLU A 184 7.57 -11.91 -30.82
N LEU A 185 8.39 -12.10 -29.76
CA LEU A 185 9.81 -12.47 -29.90
C LEU A 185 9.99 -13.80 -30.62
N GLU A 186 9.19 -14.82 -30.25
CA GLU A 186 9.22 -16.12 -30.92
C GLU A 186 8.90 -15.97 -32.41
N HIS A 187 7.86 -15.20 -32.73
CA HIS A 187 7.45 -14.94 -34.10
C HIS A 187 8.52 -14.17 -34.89
N LEU A 188 9.12 -13.12 -34.33
CA LEU A 188 10.14 -12.32 -35.02
C LEU A 188 11.42 -13.12 -35.28
N LEU A 189 11.86 -13.94 -34.31
CA LEU A 189 13.15 -14.62 -34.38
C LEU A 189 13.07 -15.98 -35.09
N PHE A 190 11.95 -16.72 -34.99
CA PHE A 190 11.90 -18.14 -35.37
C PHE A 190 10.87 -18.50 -36.45
N TYR A 191 9.92 -17.63 -36.77
CA TYR A 191 8.79 -17.95 -37.67
C TYR A 191 9.18 -18.28 -39.12
N LYS A 192 10.44 -18.04 -39.55
CA LYS A 192 10.92 -18.40 -40.90
C LYS A 192 12.14 -19.33 -40.96
N ASN A 193 12.82 -19.65 -39.85
CA ASN A 193 14.16 -20.27 -39.89
C ASN A 193 14.42 -21.34 -38.81
N TYR A 194 13.43 -22.15 -38.46
CA TYR A 194 13.63 -23.26 -37.50
C TYR A 194 14.68 -24.28 -37.99
N ALA A 195 14.88 -24.42 -39.31
CA ALA A 195 15.72 -25.47 -39.90
C ALA A 195 17.04 -25.00 -40.52
N TYR A 196 17.24 -23.69 -40.72
CA TYR A 196 18.41 -23.17 -41.46
C TYR A 196 19.45 -22.45 -40.59
N THR A 197 19.17 -22.26 -39.29
CA THR A 197 20.11 -21.61 -38.38
C THR A 197 20.92 -22.70 -37.66
N ILE A 198 22.22 -22.74 -37.90
CA ILE A 198 23.21 -23.76 -37.50
C ILE A 198 23.35 -23.97 -35.97
N ASN A 199 22.47 -23.40 -35.12
CA ASN A 199 22.59 -23.42 -33.67
C ASN A 199 21.25 -23.49 -32.92
N SER A 200 20.32 -24.36 -33.33
CA SER A 200 18.97 -24.48 -32.75
C SER A 200 18.95 -24.65 -31.23
N ASN A 201 19.92 -25.37 -30.66
CA ASN A 201 20.02 -25.57 -29.22
C ASN A 201 20.32 -24.27 -28.48
N PHE A 202 21.29 -23.48 -28.95
CA PHE A 202 21.65 -22.20 -28.34
C PHE A 202 20.44 -21.25 -28.26
N TYR A 203 19.70 -21.12 -29.35
CA TYR A 203 18.50 -20.27 -29.37
C TYR A 203 17.37 -20.81 -28.49
N SER A 204 17.15 -22.12 -28.47
CA SER A 204 16.15 -22.72 -27.58
C SER A 204 16.47 -22.48 -26.10
N THR A 205 17.75 -22.58 -25.71
CA THR A 205 18.21 -22.29 -24.35
C THR A 205 18.06 -20.81 -24.01
N MET A 206 18.37 -19.91 -24.95
CA MET A 206 18.21 -18.47 -24.75
C MET A 206 16.74 -18.06 -24.64
N MET A 207 15.85 -18.63 -25.45
CA MET A 207 14.40 -18.38 -25.35
C MET A 207 13.80 -18.94 -24.07
N ALA A 208 14.29 -20.09 -23.57
CA ALA A 208 13.90 -20.60 -22.26
C ALA A 208 14.34 -19.63 -21.14
N SER A 209 15.59 -19.15 -21.18
CA SER A 209 16.09 -18.18 -20.20
C SER A 209 15.33 -16.86 -20.22
N ILE A 210 14.95 -16.35 -21.41
CA ILE A 210 14.11 -15.14 -21.52
C ILE A 210 12.72 -15.40 -20.92
N ASN A 211 12.13 -16.57 -21.16
CA ASN A 211 10.85 -16.94 -20.56
C ASN A 211 10.92 -16.95 -19.03
N ASP A 212 11.98 -17.54 -18.47
CA ASP A 212 12.20 -17.57 -17.02
C ASP A 212 12.32 -16.14 -16.44
N LEU A 213 13.06 -15.25 -17.11
CA LEU A 213 13.17 -13.85 -16.71
C LEU A 213 11.82 -13.12 -16.74
N LEU A 214 11.03 -13.31 -17.79
CA LEU A 214 9.70 -12.72 -17.91
C LEU A 214 8.75 -13.25 -16.84
N SER A 215 8.80 -14.55 -16.52
CA SER A 215 8.01 -15.16 -15.46
C SER A 215 8.39 -14.63 -14.07
N ASN A 216 9.69 -14.43 -13.81
CA ASN A 216 10.17 -13.85 -12.57
C ASN A 216 9.70 -12.39 -12.41
N ILE A 217 9.75 -11.59 -13.49
CA ILE A 217 9.25 -10.20 -13.47
C ILE A 217 7.74 -10.20 -13.17
N ASP A 218 6.97 -11.06 -13.82
CA ASP A 218 5.52 -11.19 -13.58
C ASP A 218 5.20 -11.56 -12.11
N THR A 219 5.98 -12.48 -11.53
CA THR A 219 5.85 -12.89 -10.12
C THR A 219 6.13 -11.71 -9.18
N GLN A 220 7.17 -10.91 -9.45
CA GLN A 220 7.48 -9.72 -8.64
C GLN A 220 6.39 -8.66 -8.75
N LEU A 221 5.89 -8.38 -9.97
CA LEU A 221 4.79 -7.45 -10.19
C LEU A 221 3.49 -7.92 -9.53
N THR A 222 3.24 -9.22 -9.52
CA THR A 222 2.12 -9.83 -8.81
C THR A 222 2.22 -9.58 -7.30
N GLY A 223 3.41 -9.80 -6.70
CA GLY A 223 3.65 -9.53 -5.28
C GLY A 223 3.44 -8.06 -4.92
N MET A 224 3.93 -7.14 -5.76
CA MET A 224 3.70 -5.70 -5.57
C MET A 224 2.20 -5.35 -5.65
N LYS A 225 1.47 -5.88 -6.64
CA LYS A 225 0.04 -5.61 -6.79
C LYS A 225 -0.78 -6.15 -5.61
N GLU A 226 -0.40 -7.30 -5.05
CA GLU A 226 -1.06 -7.88 -3.87
C GLU A 226 -0.80 -7.07 -2.60
N GLN A 227 0.41 -6.53 -2.44
CA GLN A 227 0.72 -5.57 -1.37
C GLN A 227 -0.07 -4.27 -1.54
N LEU A 228 -0.27 -3.80 -2.77
CA LEU A 228 -0.98 -2.56 -3.10
C LEU A 228 -2.52 -2.71 -3.21
N SER A 229 -3.07 -3.92 -3.08
CA SER A 229 -4.53 -4.16 -3.07
C SER A 229 -5.20 -3.40 -1.92
N PRO A 230 -6.53 -3.14 -1.92
CA PRO A 230 -7.15 -2.25 -0.95
C PRO A 230 -7.17 -2.91 0.44
N LYS A 231 -6.05 -2.79 1.15
CA LYS A 231 -5.98 -2.70 2.59
C LYS A 231 -6.38 -1.28 2.97
N ASP A 232 -6.90 -1.09 4.18
CA ASP A 232 -7.25 0.24 4.71
C ASP A 232 -6.13 1.25 4.42
N GLN A 233 -6.49 2.50 4.11
CA GLN A 233 -5.53 3.57 3.76
C GLN A 233 -4.40 3.69 4.79
N ILE A 234 -4.72 3.44 6.07
CA ILE A 234 -3.78 3.38 7.19
C ILE A 234 -2.73 2.26 7.00
N SER A 235 -3.14 1.07 6.56
CA SER A 235 -2.25 -0.07 6.30
C SER A 235 -1.32 0.19 5.11
N GLN A 236 -1.80 0.87 4.07
CA GLN A 236 -0.99 1.20 2.90
C GLN A 236 0.10 2.24 3.23
N VAL A 237 -0.25 3.27 4.01
CA VAL A 237 0.73 4.26 4.50
C VAL A 237 1.78 3.58 5.38
N LYS A 238 1.35 2.66 6.25
CA LYS A 238 2.25 1.87 7.10
C LYS A 238 3.25 1.05 6.27
N GLU A 239 2.77 0.32 5.27
CA GLU A 239 3.64 -0.49 4.38
C GLU A 239 4.64 0.38 3.61
N MET A 240 4.21 1.55 3.10
CA MET A 240 5.13 2.49 2.44
C MET A 240 6.21 3.03 3.39
N ARG A 241 5.85 3.28 4.65
CA ARG A 241 6.83 3.68 5.68
C ARG A 241 7.84 2.57 5.95
N GLU A 242 7.39 1.33 6.10
CA GLU A 242 8.27 0.17 6.29
C GLU A 242 9.22 -0.04 5.11
N ILE A 243 8.72 0.09 3.87
CA ILE A 243 9.53 0.00 2.65
C ILE A 243 10.62 1.07 2.63
N LEU A 244 10.29 2.32 2.98
CA LEU A 244 11.28 3.40 3.01
C LEU A 244 12.28 3.25 4.14
N ALA A 245 11.84 2.84 5.34
CA ALA A 245 12.75 2.52 6.44
C ALA A 245 13.75 1.43 6.03
N LYS A 246 13.26 0.38 5.34
CA LYS A 246 14.11 -0.69 4.80
C LYS A 246 15.05 -0.19 3.71
N LEU A 247 14.59 0.68 2.80
CA LEU A 247 15.45 1.26 1.76
C LEU A 247 16.57 2.12 2.36
N MET A 248 16.26 2.93 3.37
CA MET A 248 17.27 3.69 4.12
C MET A 248 18.25 2.73 4.79
N TYR A 249 17.77 1.65 5.40
CA TYR A 249 18.65 0.61 5.95
C TYR A 249 19.57 0.00 4.85
N GLU A 250 19.06 -0.28 3.66
CA GLU A 250 19.89 -0.87 2.59
C GLU A 250 20.88 0.13 1.94
N LYS A 251 20.55 1.42 1.88
CA LYS A 251 21.32 2.44 1.13
C LYS A 251 22.13 3.41 1.99
N ILE A 252 21.59 3.80 3.13
CA ILE A 252 22.19 4.78 4.05
C ILE A 252 23.01 4.07 5.11
N HIS A 253 22.50 2.97 5.69
CA HIS A 253 23.16 2.28 6.79
C HIS A 253 24.62 1.92 6.53
N PRO A 254 25.00 1.33 5.38
CA PRO A 254 26.40 0.97 5.14
C PRO A 254 27.35 2.19 5.18
N LYS A 255 26.88 3.35 4.72
CA LYS A 255 27.64 4.61 4.73
C LYS A 255 27.80 5.15 6.16
N VAL A 256 26.75 5.04 6.97
CA VAL A 256 26.79 5.48 8.37
C VAL A 256 27.70 4.57 9.19
N THR A 257 27.64 3.25 8.98
CA THR A 257 28.56 2.28 9.60
C THR A 257 30.02 2.56 9.22
N GLU A 258 30.29 2.96 7.97
CA GLU A 258 31.63 3.36 7.52
C GLU A 258 32.12 4.63 8.24
N ILE A 259 31.26 5.65 8.38
CA ILE A 259 31.60 6.91 9.06
C ILE A 259 31.84 6.70 10.56
N LEU A 260 31.03 5.88 11.22
CA LEU A 260 31.11 5.62 12.65
C LEU A 260 32.14 4.54 13.03
N GLU A 261 32.70 3.85 12.03
CA GLU A 261 33.61 2.70 12.18
C GLU A 261 33.10 1.63 13.15
N THR A 262 31.78 1.54 13.37
CA THR A 262 31.15 0.67 14.36
C THR A 262 29.85 0.07 13.80
N GLU A 263 29.65 -1.24 14.01
CA GLU A 263 28.41 -1.93 13.66
C GLU A 263 27.36 -1.70 14.76
N ILE A 264 26.33 -0.91 14.45
CA ILE A 264 25.27 -0.51 15.39
C ILE A 264 23.93 -0.72 14.68
N ASP A 265 22.92 -1.21 15.41
CA ASP A 265 21.58 -1.36 14.87
C ASP A 265 20.79 -0.03 14.94
N LEU A 266 20.68 0.65 13.80
CA LEU A 266 19.97 1.94 13.67
C LEU A 266 18.56 1.79 13.09
N ARG A 267 17.93 0.60 13.18
CA ARG A 267 16.56 0.39 12.64
C ARG A 267 15.55 1.40 13.19
N GLU A 268 15.62 1.72 14.47
CA GLU A 268 14.74 2.70 15.11
C GLU A 268 14.87 4.12 14.52
N VAL A 269 16.09 4.51 14.13
CA VAL A 269 16.37 5.80 13.46
C VAL A 269 15.66 5.87 12.12
N TYR A 270 15.75 4.81 11.30
CA TYR A 270 15.09 4.79 9.99
C TYR A 270 13.57 4.75 10.12
N THR A 271 13.05 4.05 11.13
CA THR A 271 11.62 4.00 11.44
C THR A 271 11.08 5.39 11.80
N ILE A 272 11.76 6.13 12.69
CA ILE A 272 11.29 7.46 13.10
C ILE A 272 11.44 8.49 11.97
N ILE A 273 12.51 8.44 11.18
CA ILE A 273 12.66 9.30 9.99
C ILE A 273 11.49 9.06 9.03
N SER A 274 11.16 7.79 8.77
CA SER A 274 10.03 7.46 7.93
C SER A 274 8.70 7.88 8.56
N GLN A 275 8.55 7.91 9.88
CA GLN A 275 7.36 8.46 10.52
C GLN A 275 7.22 9.96 10.26
N LEU A 276 8.32 10.72 10.41
CA LEU A 276 8.32 12.17 10.23
C LEU A 276 8.04 12.59 8.79
N LEU A 277 8.64 11.91 7.81
CA LEU A 277 8.46 12.24 6.39
C LEU A 277 6.99 12.11 5.93
N PHE A 278 6.22 11.24 6.58
CA PHE A 278 4.83 10.93 6.26
C PHE A 278 3.82 11.59 7.19
N PHE A 279 4.26 12.31 8.23
CA PHE A 279 3.37 12.88 9.23
C PHE A 279 2.26 13.77 8.65
N LYS A 280 2.57 14.52 7.59
CA LYS A 280 1.62 15.43 6.93
C LYS A 280 0.77 14.74 5.85
N CYS A 281 1.07 13.50 5.49
CA CYS A 281 0.37 12.77 4.43
C CYS A 281 -0.96 12.22 4.96
N LYS A 282 -2.08 12.76 4.47
CA LYS A 282 -3.42 12.32 4.89
C LYS A 282 -4.07 11.41 3.85
N THR A 283 -3.59 11.45 2.62
CA THR A 283 -4.14 10.69 1.50
C THR A 283 -3.12 9.75 0.89
N PHE A 284 -3.61 8.71 0.20
CA PHE A 284 -2.75 7.74 -0.50
C PHE A 284 -1.94 8.40 -1.63
N GLU A 285 -2.54 9.33 -2.37
CA GLU A 285 -1.86 10.02 -3.47
C GLU A 285 -0.70 10.90 -2.96
N GLU A 286 -0.91 11.65 -1.88
CA GLU A 286 0.15 12.41 -1.20
C GLU A 286 1.26 11.48 -0.69
N THR A 287 0.88 10.35 -0.09
CA THR A 287 1.80 9.33 0.42
C THR A 287 2.66 8.74 -0.70
N LEU A 288 2.05 8.38 -1.83
CA LEU A 288 2.76 7.83 -2.99
C LEU A 288 3.71 8.87 -3.60
N LYS A 289 3.25 10.11 -3.76
CA LYS A 289 4.09 11.21 -4.25
C LYS A 289 5.30 11.43 -3.33
N LYS A 290 5.06 11.48 -2.01
CA LYS A 290 6.11 11.66 -1.02
C LYS A 290 7.08 10.48 -0.99
N THR A 291 6.59 9.27 -1.18
CA THR A 291 7.41 8.06 -1.30
C THR A 291 8.36 8.15 -2.47
N ASN A 292 7.88 8.56 -3.65
CA ASN A 292 8.73 8.73 -4.83
C ASN A 292 9.78 9.82 -4.63
N GLU A 293 9.40 10.97 -4.05
CA GLU A 293 10.34 12.05 -3.70
C GLU A 293 11.44 11.53 -2.75
N ALA A 294 11.04 10.84 -1.68
CA ALA A 294 11.98 10.27 -0.71
C ALA A 294 12.88 9.20 -1.34
N PHE A 295 12.34 8.33 -2.20
CA PHE A 295 13.10 7.29 -2.89
C PHE A 295 14.23 7.87 -3.73
N HIS A 296 13.94 8.92 -4.52
CA HIS A 296 14.96 9.61 -5.32
C HIS A 296 16.05 10.18 -4.44
N LYS A 297 15.68 10.87 -3.35
CA LYS A 297 16.64 11.46 -2.41
C LYS A 297 17.51 10.42 -1.71
N ILE A 298 16.91 9.35 -1.19
CA ILE A 298 17.65 8.24 -0.55
C ILE A 298 18.61 7.57 -1.54
N SER A 299 18.20 7.43 -2.80
CA SER A 299 19.03 6.80 -3.84
C SER A 299 20.23 7.66 -4.24
N SER A 300 20.10 8.98 -4.20
CA SER A 300 21.16 9.93 -4.56
C SER A 300 21.88 10.57 -3.37
N ILE A 301 21.57 10.14 -2.14
CA ILE A 301 22.12 10.78 -0.94
C ILE A 301 23.63 10.57 -0.85
N GLU A 302 24.37 11.64 -0.65
CA GLU A 302 25.79 11.62 -0.30
C GLU A 302 25.90 11.96 1.19
N LEU A 303 26.43 11.02 1.98
CA LEU A 303 26.68 11.22 3.40
C LEU A 303 28.20 11.20 3.62
N ASN A 304 28.68 12.21 4.35
CA ASN A 304 30.06 12.39 4.73
C ASN A 304 30.15 12.74 6.22
N SER A 305 31.35 12.85 6.77
CA SER A 305 31.58 13.28 8.16
C SER A 305 30.88 14.60 8.49
N ASP A 306 30.89 15.55 7.56
CA ASP A 306 30.34 16.90 7.75
C ASP A 306 28.82 16.88 7.92
N SER A 307 28.15 15.84 7.41
CA SER A 307 26.70 15.63 7.59
C SER A 307 26.31 15.42 9.05
N PHE A 308 27.27 15.04 9.88
CA PHE A 308 27.12 14.74 11.31
C PHE A 308 27.82 15.80 12.20
N GLU A 309 28.40 16.86 11.63
CA GLU A 309 29.08 17.88 12.41
C GLU A 309 28.13 19.01 12.84
N PHE A 310 27.78 19.04 14.14
CA PHE A 310 26.82 20.00 14.72
C PHE A 310 27.44 21.01 15.70
N SER A 311 28.71 20.83 16.05
CA SER A 311 29.42 21.57 17.10
C SER A 311 29.47 23.10 16.86
N GLY A 312 29.41 23.54 15.60
CA GLY A 312 29.37 24.96 15.23
C GLY A 312 27.99 25.62 15.25
N ALA A 313 26.90 24.86 15.36
CA ALA A 313 25.54 25.39 15.28
C ALA A 313 25.02 25.84 16.66
N GLN A 314 24.76 27.15 16.81
CA GLN A 314 24.17 27.72 18.02
C GLN A 314 22.65 27.81 17.88
N LEU A 315 21.92 27.29 18.88
CA LEU A 315 20.47 27.37 18.93
C LEU A 315 20.06 28.68 19.64
N ASN A 316 19.71 29.70 18.86
CA ASN A 316 19.18 30.95 19.39
C ASN A 316 17.68 30.81 19.63
N THR A 317 17.28 30.75 20.90
CA THR A 317 15.87 30.55 21.29
C THR A 317 14.95 31.71 20.89
N VAL A 318 15.52 32.88 20.59
CA VAL A 318 14.79 34.09 20.15
C VAL A 318 14.33 34.00 18.69
N ASP A 319 15.00 33.17 17.88
CA ASP A 319 14.73 33.00 16.45
C ASP A 319 13.76 31.84 16.15
N LEU A 320 13.35 31.08 17.18
CA LEU A 320 12.38 29.98 17.05
C LEU A 320 10.98 30.55 16.77
N GLN A 321 10.32 30.03 15.73
CA GLN A 321 8.94 30.42 15.38
C GLN A 321 7.89 29.61 16.15
N SER A 322 8.34 28.57 16.85
CA SER A 322 7.52 27.62 17.60
C SER A 322 7.02 28.16 18.94
N LYS A 323 5.86 27.66 19.39
CA LYS A 323 5.30 27.96 20.72
C LYS A 323 6.33 27.65 21.83
N GLU A 324 6.28 28.40 22.92
CA GLU A 324 7.19 28.28 24.07
C GLU A 324 7.26 26.84 24.62
N ILE A 325 6.13 26.14 24.62
CA ILE A 325 6.03 24.73 25.02
C ILE A 325 6.97 23.80 24.24
N TYR A 326 7.18 24.04 22.95
CA TYR A 326 8.04 23.20 22.10
C TYR A 326 9.53 23.51 22.32
N GLN A 327 9.87 24.69 22.82
CA GLN A 327 11.26 25.11 23.00
C GLN A 327 11.99 24.22 24.00
N LYS A 328 11.29 23.72 25.03
CA LYS A 328 11.88 22.80 26.02
C LYS A 328 12.29 21.48 25.36
N LEU A 329 11.43 20.92 24.52
CA LEU A 329 11.74 19.71 23.75
C LEU A 329 12.85 19.96 22.73
N ILE A 330 12.78 21.05 21.96
CA ILE A 330 13.78 21.41 20.95
C ILE A 330 15.18 21.53 21.58
N LYS A 331 15.29 22.15 22.76
CA LYS A 331 16.54 22.21 23.52
C LYS A 331 17.04 20.83 23.92
N GLN A 332 16.15 19.97 24.43
CA GLN A 332 16.52 18.60 24.79
C GLN A 332 17.03 17.82 23.57
N ILE A 333 16.35 17.93 22.42
CA ILE A 333 16.79 17.27 21.19
C ILE A 333 18.14 17.82 20.73
N ASP A 334 18.37 19.14 20.80
CA ASP A 334 19.67 19.74 20.48
C ASP A 334 20.79 19.22 21.38
N GLU A 335 20.53 19.14 22.69
CA GLU A 335 21.45 18.56 23.65
C GLU A 335 21.75 17.09 23.34
N LEU A 336 20.72 16.26 23.14
CA LEU A 336 20.89 14.83 22.82
C LEU A 336 21.63 14.61 21.49
N SER A 337 21.38 15.47 20.49
CA SER A 337 22.01 15.36 19.17
C SER A 337 23.48 15.76 19.17
N LYS A 338 23.89 16.64 20.10
CA LYS A 338 25.28 17.10 20.27
C LYS A 338 26.05 16.31 21.32
N GLN A 339 25.38 15.78 22.32
CA GLN A 339 25.96 14.88 23.31
C GLN A 339 26.23 13.51 22.68
N GLU A 340 26.97 12.63 23.35
CA GLU A 340 27.40 11.32 22.85
C GLU A 340 26.24 10.29 22.67
N ASP A 341 24.98 10.73 22.52
CA ASP A 341 23.88 9.86 22.11
C ASP A 341 23.92 9.64 20.59
N LEU A 342 24.48 8.50 20.23
CA LEU A 342 24.70 8.14 18.84
C LEU A 342 23.40 7.98 18.04
N PHE A 343 22.28 7.61 18.68
CA PHE A 343 21.00 7.43 17.99
C PHE A 343 20.40 8.77 17.58
N TRP A 344 20.34 9.73 18.51
CA TRP A 344 19.88 11.10 18.22
C TRP A 344 20.81 11.80 17.23
N HIS A 345 22.11 11.63 17.40
CA HIS A 345 23.12 12.18 16.49
C HIS A 345 22.94 11.68 15.05
N CYS A 346 22.80 10.36 14.87
CA CYS A 346 22.54 9.77 13.56
C CYS A 346 21.21 10.21 12.99
N PHE A 347 20.17 10.23 13.83
CA PHE A 347 18.82 10.60 13.45
C PHE A 347 18.75 12.01 12.87
N VAL A 348 19.27 13.01 13.58
CA VAL A 348 19.26 14.40 13.11
C VAL A 348 20.14 14.57 11.88
N GLY A 349 21.33 13.95 11.84
CA GLY A 349 22.25 14.04 10.70
C GLY A 349 21.64 13.47 9.42
N ILE A 350 21.05 12.28 9.48
CA ILE A 350 20.39 11.66 8.33
C ILE A 350 19.16 12.47 7.92
N TYR A 351 18.31 12.88 8.89
CA TYR A 351 17.08 13.61 8.60
C TYR A 351 17.36 14.95 7.91
N LYS A 352 18.27 15.75 8.47
CA LYS A 352 18.74 17.04 7.91
C LYS A 352 19.16 16.89 6.45
N THR A 353 20.00 15.90 6.16
CA THR A 353 20.51 15.65 4.81
C THR A 353 19.41 15.19 3.86
N LEU A 354 18.46 14.37 4.32
CA LEU A 354 17.32 13.94 3.50
C LEU A 354 16.36 15.10 3.15
N ILE A 355 16.12 16.03 4.07
CA ILE A 355 15.22 17.15 3.81
C ILE A 355 15.93 18.36 3.17
N GLU A 356 17.26 18.34 3.09
CA GLU A 356 18.10 19.41 2.56
C GLU A 356 17.89 20.75 3.29
N LYS A 357 17.87 20.71 4.62
CA LYS A 357 17.74 21.90 5.48
C LYS A 357 18.95 22.11 6.36
N GLU A 358 19.03 23.30 6.95
CA GLU A 358 20.01 23.58 7.99
C GLU A 358 19.67 22.87 9.30
N TYR A 359 20.67 22.72 10.17
CA TYR A 359 20.55 21.97 11.42
C TYR A 359 19.44 22.52 12.33
N VAL A 360 19.42 23.84 12.56
CA VAL A 360 18.46 24.50 13.46
C VAL A 360 17.02 24.33 12.94
N GLU A 361 16.81 24.54 11.64
CA GLU A 361 15.50 24.34 11.01
C GLU A 361 15.04 22.88 11.09
N SER A 362 15.97 21.93 10.98
CA SER A 362 15.68 20.50 11.06
C SER A 362 15.23 20.09 12.46
N ILE A 363 15.92 20.55 13.51
CA ILE A 363 15.53 20.26 14.90
C ILE A 363 14.19 20.90 15.25
N GLU A 364 13.94 22.13 14.81
CA GLU A 364 12.64 22.77 15.04
C GLU A 364 11.51 21.98 14.36
N GLU A 365 11.70 21.55 13.11
CA GLU A 365 10.72 20.71 12.41
C GLU A 365 10.51 19.36 13.11
N ILE A 366 11.59 18.69 13.56
CA ILE A 366 11.51 17.45 14.32
C ILE A 366 10.68 17.67 15.60
N GLY A 367 11.05 18.64 16.43
CA GLY A 367 10.40 18.88 17.72
C GLY A 367 8.90 19.20 17.57
N VAL A 368 8.54 20.02 16.58
CA VAL A 368 7.13 20.34 16.28
C VAL A 368 6.38 19.09 15.82
N ILE A 369 6.95 18.31 14.91
CA ILE A 369 6.25 17.11 14.38
C ILE A 369 6.06 16.07 15.49
N LEU A 370 7.09 15.75 16.27
CA LEU A 370 7.04 14.71 17.30
C LEU A 370 5.92 14.95 18.33
N ILE A 371 5.70 16.21 18.74
CA ILE A 371 4.63 16.58 19.68
C ILE A 371 3.29 16.79 19.01
N SER A 372 3.27 17.24 17.76
CA SER A 372 2.02 17.49 17.05
C SER A 372 1.15 16.24 16.87
N HIS A 373 1.74 15.03 16.91
CA HIS A 373 0.99 13.78 16.99
C HIS A 373 0.08 13.74 18.23
N TYR A 374 0.66 13.86 19.44
CA TYR A 374 -0.09 13.89 20.69
C TYR A 374 -1.10 15.05 20.71
N SER A 375 -0.70 16.23 20.21
CA SER A 375 -1.59 17.38 20.11
C SER A 375 -2.81 17.11 19.23
N ASN A 376 -2.64 16.40 18.10
CA ASN A 376 -3.73 16.09 17.18
C ASN A 376 -4.71 15.08 17.77
N GLU A 377 -4.21 14.05 18.46
CA GLU A 377 -5.05 13.06 19.14
C GLU A 377 -5.82 13.66 20.32
N LEU A 378 -5.15 14.48 21.15
CA LEU A 378 -5.83 15.25 22.19
C LEU A 378 -6.92 16.16 21.60
N SER A 379 -6.65 16.72 20.43
CA SER A 379 -7.60 17.56 19.70
C SER A 379 -8.74 16.80 19.04
N SER A 380 -8.71 15.48 18.92
CA SER A 380 -9.87 14.71 18.48
C SER A 380 -10.75 14.28 19.65
N GLU A 381 -10.17 14.02 20.81
CA GLU A 381 -10.88 13.46 21.96
C GLU A 381 -11.44 14.51 22.93
N LEU A 382 -10.77 15.66 23.13
CA LEU A 382 -11.16 16.66 24.13
C LEU A 382 -12.25 17.65 23.64
N GLU A 383 -13.21 17.98 24.49
CA GLU A 383 -14.16 19.07 24.24
C GLU A 383 -13.52 20.46 24.38
N ILE A 384 -14.09 21.49 23.73
CA ILE A 384 -13.45 22.80 23.51
C ILE A 384 -13.01 23.52 24.80
N PRO A 385 -13.84 23.68 25.87
CA PRO A 385 -13.39 24.40 27.06
C PRO A 385 -12.26 23.65 27.79
N ILE A 386 -12.37 22.32 27.83
CA ILE A 386 -11.44 21.45 28.55
C ILE A 386 -10.12 21.36 27.79
N ARG A 387 -10.17 21.34 26.46
CA ARG A 387 -8.99 21.41 25.60
C ARG A 387 -8.16 22.66 25.85
N GLU A 388 -8.79 23.83 25.90
CA GLU A 388 -8.10 25.11 26.15
C GLU A 388 -7.43 25.15 27.53
N LEU A 389 -8.01 24.45 28.51
CA LEU A 389 -7.45 24.34 29.85
C LEU A 389 -6.28 23.33 29.93
N MET A 390 -6.43 22.15 29.30
CA MET A 390 -5.60 20.98 29.59
C MET A 390 -4.52 20.69 28.54
N GLN A 391 -4.73 21.03 27.26
CA GLN A 391 -3.89 20.55 26.17
C GLN A 391 -2.41 20.92 26.37
N ASP A 392 -2.11 22.20 26.59
CA ASP A 392 -0.72 22.65 26.79
C ASP A 392 -0.13 22.02 28.08
N THR A 393 -0.92 21.87 29.14
CA THR A 393 -0.48 21.23 30.40
C THR A 393 -0.09 19.77 30.21
N ILE A 394 -0.88 19.01 29.43
CA ILE A 394 -0.60 17.61 29.12
C ILE A 394 0.64 17.52 28.24
N LEU A 395 0.75 18.35 27.21
CA LEU A 395 1.92 18.37 26.33
C LEU A 395 3.21 18.72 27.09
N GLU A 396 3.17 19.67 28.04
CA GLU A 396 4.30 19.96 28.94
C GLU A 396 4.67 18.75 29.79
N ALA A 397 3.68 18.05 30.36
CA ALA A 397 3.92 16.84 31.14
C ALA A 397 4.61 15.74 30.32
N LEU A 398 4.21 15.54 29.06
CA LEU A 398 4.86 14.58 28.17
C LEU A 398 6.29 14.96 27.81
N ILE A 399 6.55 16.25 27.61
CA ILE A 399 7.91 16.75 27.36
C ILE A 399 8.79 16.51 28.58
N ASP A 400 8.27 16.75 29.79
CA ASP A 400 8.99 16.50 31.05
C ASP A 400 9.35 15.03 31.21
N VAL A 401 8.40 14.11 30.98
CA VAL A 401 8.66 12.67 31.05
C VAL A 401 9.67 12.24 29.98
N PHE A 402 9.55 12.79 28.77
CA PHE A 402 10.53 12.52 27.71
C PHE A 402 11.94 12.99 28.10
N ILE A 403 12.10 14.18 28.69
CA ILE A 403 13.44 14.68 29.09
C ILE A 403 14.13 13.70 30.04
N GLU A 404 13.38 13.08 30.95
CA GLU A 404 13.92 12.08 31.87
C GLU A 404 14.22 10.73 31.20
N TYR A 405 13.44 10.34 30.19
CA TYR A 405 13.57 9.07 29.50
C TYR A 405 14.63 9.12 28.37
N SER A 406 14.69 10.23 27.64
CA SER A 406 15.68 10.65 26.63
C SER A 406 15.97 9.70 25.45
N LYS A 407 15.25 8.57 25.33
CA LYS A 407 15.41 7.65 24.20
C LYS A 407 14.48 7.95 23.04
N LEU A 408 14.95 7.65 21.83
CA LEU A 408 14.23 7.86 20.57
C LEU A 408 12.94 7.03 20.47
N ASP A 409 12.95 5.82 21.03
CA ASP A 409 11.83 4.88 21.05
C ASP A 409 10.56 5.42 21.74
N TYR A 410 10.67 6.47 22.56
CA TYR A 410 9.55 7.22 23.14
C TYR A 410 8.55 7.69 22.08
N PHE A 411 9.05 8.11 20.91
CA PHE A 411 8.24 8.69 19.85
C PHE A 411 7.89 7.71 18.73
N ILE A 412 8.37 6.46 18.81
CA ILE A 412 8.10 5.46 17.78
C ILE A 412 6.71 4.88 18.00
N GLU A 413 5.85 4.99 16.98
CA GLU A 413 4.44 4.59 17.00
C GLU A 413 4.21 3.17 17.53
N GLU A 414 5.05 2.21 17.11
CA GLU A 414 4.90 0.79 17.45
C GLU A 414 5.53 0.39 18.79
N VAL A 415 6.31 1.28 19.41
CA VAL A 415 7.04 0.98 20.65
C VAL A 415 6.36 1.62 21.84
N HIS A 416 6.36 2.96 21.93
CA HIS A 416 5.81 3.66 23.09
C HIS A 416 4.70 4.65 22.73
N GLN A 417 4.77 5.36 21.60
CA GLN A 417 3.87 6.48 21.31
C GLN A 417 2.39 6.10 21.38
N LYS A 418 1.94 4.99 20.76
CA LYS A 418 0.54 4.54 20.84
C LYS A 418 0.06 4.22 22.25
N ASN A 419 0.90 3.54 23.04
CA ASN A 419 0.55 3.16 24.40
C ASN A 419 0.51 4.39 25.31
N ILE A 420 1.45 5.33 25.13
CA ILE A 420 1.44 6.62 25.82
C ILE A 420 0.16 7.38 25.49
N SER A 421 -0.20 7.49 24.20
CA SER A 421 -1.45 8.09 23.76
C SER A 421 -2.68 7.45 24.39
N GLN A 422 -2.74 6.11 24.44
CA GLN A 422 -3.85 5.39 25.05
C GLN A 422 -3.99 5.71 26.55
N ILE A 423 -2.88 5.70 27.30
CA ILE A 423 -2.86 6.06 28.74
C ILE A 423 -3.42 7.47 28.95
N ILE A 424 -2.96 8.42 28.12
CA ILE A 424 -3.40 9.82 28.21
C ILE A 424 -4.89 9.93 27.91
N ILE A 425 -5.37 9.30 26.83
CA ILE A 425 -6.77 9.37 26.40
C ILE A 425 -7.69 8.75 27.47
N GLU A 426 -7.33 7.59 28.02
CA GLU A 426 -8.10 6.94 29.08
C GLU A 426 -8.17 7.82 30.34
N SER A 427 -7.04 8.40 30.74
CA SER A 427 -6.99 9.26 31.91
C SER A 427 -7.78 10.55 31.72
N ILE A 428 -7.68 11.15 30.54
CA ILE A 428 -8.45 12.33 30.19
C ILE A 428 -9.94 12.04 30.19
N LYS A 429 -10.39 10.97 29.53
CA LYS A 429 -11.82 10.62 29.44
C LYS A 429 -12.44 10.48 30.83
N TYR A 430 -11.73 9.83 31.73
CA TYR A 430 -12.18 9.68 33.11
C TYR A 430 -12.25 11.03 33.86
N HIS A 431 -11.15 11.80 33.85
CA HIS A 431 -11.06 13.03 34.63
C HIS A 431 -11.90 14.18 34.06
N GLN A 432 -12.17 14.16 32.75
CA GLN A 432 -12.99 15.14 32.05
C GLN A 432 -14.43 15.15 32.59
N PHE A 433 -15.00 14.00 32.93
CA PHE A 433 -16.37 13.87 33.42
C PHE A 433 -16.59 14.72 34.68
N ALA A 434 -15.70 14.62 35.66
CA ALA A 434 -15.78 15.41 36.89
C ALA A 434 -15.47 16.90 36.68
N LEU A 435 -14.74 17.24 35.61
CA LEU A 435 -14.25 18.59 35.35
C LEU A 435 -15.26 19.44 34.57
N GLN A 436 -16.14 18.82 33.78
CA GLN A 436 -17.21 19.50 33.02
C GLN A 436 -18.12 20.37 33.89
N ASP A 437 -18.46 19.88 35.09
CA ASP A 437 -19.40 20.58 35.99
C ASP A 437 -18.80 21.83 36.65
N VAL A 438 -17.47 21.92 36.73
CA VAL A 438 -16.75 22.94 37.50
C VAL A 438 -15.85 23.84 36.64
N ILE A 439 -15.78 23.60 35.33
CA ILE A 439 -14.83 24.30 34.45
C ILE A 439 -14.99 25.82 34.46
N SER A 440 -16.22 26.33 34.45
CA SER A 440 -16.50 27.77 34.50
C SER A 440 -15.94 28.42 35.77
N GLU A 441 -16.06 27.74 36.91
CA GLU A 441 -15.54 28.23 38.19
C GLU A 441 -14.01 28.23 38.22
N ILE A 442 -13.39 27.19 37.65
CA ILE A 442 -11.93 27.06 37.53
C ILE A 442 -11.37 28.15 36.61
N GLU A 443 -12.05 28.49 35.52
CA GLU A 443 -11.60 29.53 34.59
C GLU A 443 -11.66 30.93 35.18
N GLU A 444 -12.66 31.21 36.03
CA GLU A 444 -12.82 32.51 36.70
C GLU A 444 -11.79 32.72 37.82
N GLN A 445 -11.22 31.65 38.38
CA GLN A 445 -10.30 31.71 39.52
C GLN A 445 -8.87 31.25 39.14
N PRO A 446 -7.89 32.18 39.04
CA PRO A 446 -6.51 31.84 38.64
C PRO A 446 -5.83 30.80 39.55
N GLN A 447 -6.15 30.79 40.84
CA GLN A 447 -5.60 29.83 41.80
C GLN A 447 -6.12 28.41 41.52
N HIS A 448 -7.44 28.24 41.38
CA HIS A 448 -8.05 26.93 41.06
C HIS A 448 -7.57 26.41 39.71
N LYS A 449 -7.41 27.30 38.73
CA LYS A 449 -6.80 26.98 37.42
C LYS A 449 -5.38 26.44 37.56
N SER A 450 -4.56 27.07 38.39
CA SER A 450 -3.18 26.64 38.62
C SER A 450 -3.10 25.27 39.30
N VAL A 451 -3.89 25.06 40.37
CA VAL A 451 -3.94 23.80 41.11
C VAL A 451 -4.45 22.67 40.22
N THR A 452 -5.52 22.92 39.46
CA THR A 452 -6.07 21.94 38.50
C THR A 452 -5.02 21.53 37.45
N LYS A 453 -4.29 22.49 36.87
CA LYS A 453 -3.20 22.19 35.93
C LYS A 453 -2.09 21.36 36.58
N GLN A 454 -1.72 21.68 37.82
CA GLN A 454 -0.71 20.93 38.56
C GLN A 454 -1.14 19.47 38.79
N ILE A 455 -2.38 19.25 39.24
CA ILE A 455 -2.94 17.90 39.44
C ILE A 455 -2.91 17.11 38.12
N ILE A 456 -3.41 17.68 37.02
CA ILE A 456 -3.42 17.01 35.71
C ILE A 456 -2.00 16.67 35.24
N SER A 457 -1.06 17.61 35.39
CA SER A 457 0.35 17.38 35.05
C SER A 457 0.92 16.18 35.82
N LEU A 458 0.67 16.10 37.13
CA LEU A 458 1.12 15.01 37.99
C LEU A 458 0.47 13.67 37.63
N LEU A 459 -0.84 13.65 37.38
CA LEU A 459 -1.56 12.44 36.98
C LEU A 459 -1.01 11.84 35.69
N ILE A 460 -0.75 12.67 34.67
CA ILE A 460 -0.16 12.22 33.41
C ILE A 460 1.30 11.76 33.61
N LYS A 461 2.11 12.54 34.34
CA LYS A 461 3.51 12.20 34.62
C LYS A 461 3.64 10.84 35.31
N ILE A 462 2.89 10.62 36.38
CA ILE A 462 2.94 9.38 37.18
C ILE A 462 2.61 8.17 36.29
N GLN A 463 1.54 8.24 35.49
CA GLN A 463 1.10 7.13 34.65
C GLN A 463 2.10 6.82 33.52
N VAL A 464 2.52 7.83 32.77
CA VAL A 464 3.44 7.65 31.64
C VAL A 464 4.82 7.20 32.14
N ARG A 465 5.31 7.77 33.25
CA ARG A 465 6.55 7.35 33.90
C ARG A 465 6.47 5.90 34.36
N PHE A 466 5.40 5.51 35.05
CA PHE A 466 5.23 4.13 35.52
C PHE A 466 5.24 3.12 34.36
N TYR A 467 4.62 3.46 33.23
CA TYR A 467 4.66 2.65 32.01
C TYR A 467 6.09 2.53 31.43
N LEU A 468 6.83 3.63 31.32
CA LEU A 468 8.17 3.65 30.69
C LEU A 468 9.27 3.06 31.57
N PHE A 469 9.10 3.07 32.89
CA PHE A 469 10.09 2.59 33.86
C PHE A 469 9.58 1.37 34.64
N PRO A 470 9.36 0.20 34.00
CA PRO A 470 8.74 -0.97 34.64
C PRO A 470 9.56 -1.58 35.79
N GLN A 471 10.81 -1.17 35.98
CA GLN A 471 11.67 -1.60 37.10
C GLN A 471 11.75 -0.59 38.26
N LYS A 472 11.12 0.59 38.14
CA LYS A 472 11.14 1.61 39.18
C LYS A 472 9.81 1.62 39.94
N GLU A 473 9.90 1.61 41.27
CA GLU A 473 8.75 1.90 42.13
C GLU A 473 8.24 3.32 41.84
N ILE A 474 6.94 3.54 42.06
CA ILE A 474 6.36 4.89 42.01
C ILE A 474 7.20 5.83 42.88
N LEU A 475 7.54 7.00 42.34
CA LEU A 475 8.27 7.99 43.09
C LEU A 475 7.38 8.54 44.20
N ILE A 476 7.76 8.25 45.46
CA ILE A 476 7.03 8.73 46.64
C ILE A 476 6.88 10.25 46.60
N SER A 477 7.89 10.99 46.11
CA SER A 477 7.83 12.45 45.97
C SER A 477 6.70 12.92 45.05
N GLU A 478 6.42 12.22 43.94
CA GLU A 478 5.32 12.60 43.05
C GLU A 478 3.95 12.33 43.68
N ILE A 479 3.85 11.29 44.52
CA ILE A 479 2.63 10.99 45.29
C ILE A 479 2.44 12.01 46.42
N GLU A 480 3.52 12.47 47.06
CA GLU A 480 3.49 13.55 48.04
C GLU A 480 3.02 14.87 47.40
N GLU A 481 3.58 15.21 46.23
CA GLU A 481 3.18 16.40 45.46
C GLU A 481 1.73 16.31 44.98
N LEU A 482 1.28 15.15 44.51
CA LEU A 482 -0.11 14.93 44.09
C LEU A 482 -1.07 15.08 45.26
N LYS A 483 -0.76 14.45 46.40
CA LYS A 483 -1.59 14.58 47.60
C LYS A 483 -1.65 16.02 48.11
N GLY A 484 -0.51 16.72 48.12
CA GLY A 484 -0.46 18.14 48.48
C GLY A 484 -1.31 19.02 47.56
N ALA A 485 -1.25 18.78 46.25
CA ALA A 485 -2.06 19.53 45.28
C ALA A 485 -3.56 19.20 45.40
N LEU A 486 -3.93 17.98 45.81
CA LEU A 486 -5.32 17.59 46.10
C LEU A 486 -5.85 18.21 47.41
N ASP A 487 -4.96 18.56 48.34
CA ASP A 487 -5.30 19.22 49.62
C ASP A 487 -5.44 20.75 49.49
N ASP A 488 -4.91 21.33 48.41
CA ASP A 488 -5.04 22.76 48.11
C ASP A 488 -6.48 23.11 47.72
N ASP A 489 -6.87 24.37 47.96
CA ASP A 489 -8.21 24.87 47.64
C ASP A 489 -8.47 24.80 46.13
N ASN A 490 -9.33 23.87 45.73
CA ASN A 490 -9.67 23.59 44.35
C ASN A 490 -11.14 23.16 44.23
N SER A 491 -11.85 23.70 43.24
CA SER A 491 -13.24 23.34 42.94
C SER A 491 -13.38 21.95 42.30
N TRP A 492 -12.29 21.38 41.78
CA TRP A 492 -12.29 20.09 41.11
C TRP A 492 -11.83 18.94 42.00
N ASN A 493 -12.68 17.90 42.10
CA ASN A 493 -12.30 16.62 42.68
C ASN A 493 -11.87 15.66 41.56
N ALA A 494 -10.58 15.33 41.53
CA ALA A 494 -10.00 14.46 40.51
C ALA A 494 -10.39 12.98 40.65
N TRP A 495 -11.14 12.60 41.70
CA TRP A 495 -11.59 11.23 41.95
C TRP A 495 -10.43 10.22 41.98
N VAL A 496 -9.43 10.54 42.81
CA VAL A 496 -8.27 9.71 43.12
C VAL A 496 -8.49 9.04 44.47
N ASN A 497 -8.04 7.79 44.64
CA ASN A 497 -8.18 7.08 45.92
C ASN A 497 -7.23 7.65 46.98
N TYR A 498 -7.72 8.61 47.75
CA TYR A 498 -6.95 9.36 48.74
C TYR A 498 -6.44 8.49 49.91
N GLU A 499 -7.19 7.44 50.28
CA GLU A 499 -6.79 6.50 51.33
C GLU A 499 -5.58 5.66 50.88
N GLU A 500 -5.65 5.10 49.67
CA GLU A 500 -4.55 4.32 49.11
C GLU A 500 -3.30 5.15 48.82
N LEU A 501 -3.44 6.42 48.41
CA LEU A 501 -2.30 7.35 48.32
C LEU A 501 -1.59 7.45 49.69
N GLY A 502 -2.35 7.55 50.78
CA GLY A 502 -1.81 7.55 52.15
C GLY A 502 -1.05 6.27 52.49
N GLU A 503 -1.59 5.10 52.14
CA GLU A 503 -0.91 3.81 52.37
C GLU A 503 0.40 3.67 51.58
N ILE A 504 0.45 4.22 50.36
CA ILE A 504 1.68 4.25 49.55
C ILE A 504 2.74 5.14 50.19
N LEU A 505 2.37 6.33 50.66
CA LEU A 505 3.28 7.25 51.37
C LEU A 505 3.83 6.63 52.66
N GLU A 506 3.01 5.87 53.38
CA GLU A 506 3.42 5.12 54.58
C GLU A 506 4.17 3.82 54.27
N ARG A 507 4.39 3.51 52.97
CA ARG A 507 5.02 2.27 52.46
C ARG A 507 4.31 0.99 52.89
N LYS A 508 3.00 1.07 53.17
CA LYS A 508 2.13 -0.05 53.53
C LYS A 508 1.59 -0.77 52.29
N LYS A 509 1.46 -0.06 51.16
CA LYS A 509 1.02 -0.60 49.87
C LYS A 509 2.07 -0.33 48.79
N LYS A 510 2.24 -1.28 47.87
CA LYS A 510 3.05 -1.13 46.66
C LYS A 510 2.18 -1.39 45.44
N ILE A 511 2.36 -0.59 44.40
CA ILE A 511 1.71 -0.76 43.10
C ILE A 511 2.64 -1.58 42.21
N ASN A 512 2.16 -2.73 41.74
CA ASN A 512 2.97 -3.73 41.05
C ASN A 512 2.70 -3.79 39.55
N ASN A 513 1.58 -3.24 39.10
CA ASN A 513 1.17 -3.25 37.70
C ASN A 513 0.34 -2.02 37.35
N GLN A 514 0.13 -1.83 36.05
CA GLN A 514 -0.52 -0.64 35.51
C GLN A 514 -2.03 -0.59 35.82
N GLU A 515 -2.68 -1.74 36.00
CA GLU A 515 -4.09 -1.81 36.39
C GLU A 515 -4.31 -1.35 37.85
N GLU A 516 -3.40 -1.72 38.76
CA GLU A 516 -3.39 -1.22 40.14
C GLU A 516 -3.19 0.30 40.19
N LEU A 517 -2.26 0.83 39.36
CA LEU A 517 -2.07 2.28 39.24
C LEU A 517 -3.32 2.97 38.67
N TYR A 518 -3.92 2.37 37.65
CA TYR A 518 -5.13 2.90 37.03
C TYR A 518 -6.27 3.01 38.06
N LYS A 519 -6.52 1.97 38.86
CA LYS A 519 -7.56 1.98 39.91
C LYS A 519 -7.27 3.00 41.02
N LEU A 520 -6.00 3.21 41.35
CA LEU A 520 -5.59 4.24 42.32
C LEU A 520 -5.95 5.64 41.84
N LEU A 521 -5.65 5.94 40.57
CA LEU A 521 -5.81 7.27 39.98
C LEU A 521 -7.20 7.55 39.41
N HIS A 522 -7.99 6.52 39.12
CA HIS A 522 -9.34 6.60 38.58
C HIS A 522 -10.33 5.89 39.52
N TYR A 523 -10.60 6.49 40.66
CA TYR A 523 -11.43 5.94 41.72
C TYR A 523 -12.80 6.63 41.85
N THR A 524 -13.86 5.94 41.45
CA THR A 524 -15.23 6.26 41.85
C THR A 524 -15.56 5.39 43.07
N GLY A 525 -16.01 5.98 44.17
CA GLY A 525 -16.48 5.18 45.32
C GLY A 525 -17.61 4.22 44.91
N GLU A 526 -17.80 3.14 45.67
CA GLU A 526 -18.70 1.99 45.38
C GLU A 526 -20.18 2.36 45.00
N ASP A 527 -20.62 3.61 45.16
CA ASP A 527 -21.98 4.09 44.86
C ASP A 527 -22.15 4.80 43.50
N LYS A 528 -21.11 4.92 42.66
CA LYS A 528 -21.18 5.67 41.36
C LYS A 528 -20.57 4.98 40.13
N GLU A 529 -20.18 3.71 40.21
CA GLU A 529 -19.59 2.98 39.07
C GLU A 529 -20.51 2.89 37.84
N GLU A 530 -21.84 2.95 38.01
CA GLU A 530 -22.81 2.85 36.89
C GLU A 530 -22.93 4.14 36.04
N GLU A 531 -22.51 5.32 36.51
CA GLU A 531 -22.67 6.59 35.78
C GLU A 531 -21.44 7.02 34.95
N VAL A 532 -20.27 6.40 35.16
CA VAL A 532 -18.98 6.81 34.51
C VAL A 532 -18.59 5.88 33.34
N ILE A 533 -19.33 4.79 33.12
CA ILE A 533 -19.00 3.75 32.11
C ILE A 533 -19.86 3.86 30.83
N GLU A 534 -20.91 4.71 30.81
CA GLU A 534 -21.62 5.11 29.57
C GLU A 534 -20.97 6.34 28.91
#